data_AF-A0A453H9V7-F1
#
_entry.id   AF-A0A453H9V7-F1
#
_cell.length_a   1.000
_cell.length_b   1.000
_cell.length_c   1.000
_cell.angle_alpha   90.00
_cell.angle_beta   90.00
_cell.angle_gamma   90.00
#
_symmetry.space_group_name_H-M   'P 1'
#
loop_
_entity.id
_entity.type
_entity.pdbx_description
1 polymer ?
#
loop_
_entity_poly.entity_id
_entity_poly.type
_entity_poly.pdbx_seq_one_letter_code
_entity_poly.pdbx_strand_id
1 'polypeptide(L)' 'MRDKQINVTCEVQQLLGNNRVRAVAMSATDGLMRGMEVIDTGAPLSVPVGGATLGRIL' A
#
# COMPACT_ATOMS: atom_id res chain seq x y z
N MET A 1 -0.27 10.74 23.69
CA MET A 1 -0.32 10.69 22.21
C MET A 1 -0.19 9.23 21.82
N ARG A 2 -1.20 8.61 21.21
CA ARG A 2 -1.06 7.20 20.77
C ARG A 2 -0.23 7.22 19.50
N ASP A 3 0.96 6.60 19.52
CA ASP A 3 1.73 6.29 18.31
C ASP A 3 0.91 5.30 17.48
N LYS A 4 0.09 5.85 16.58
CA LYS A 4 -0.67 5.04 15.63
C LYS A 4 0.29 4.62 14.53
N GLN A 5 0.57 3.33 14.45
CA GLN A 5 1.36 2.77 13.35
C GLN A 5 0.63 3.07 12.04
N ILE A 6 1.25 3.87 11.18
CA ILE A 6 0.71 4.23 9.88
C ILE A 6 1.08 3.10 8.92
N ASN A 7 0.09 2.36 8.44
CA ASN A 7 0.26 1.33 7.43
C ASN A 7 -0.63 1.66 6.24
N VAL A 8 -0.02 2.08 5.14
CA VAL A 8 -0.71 2.48 3.91
C VAL A 8 -0.10 1.68 2.75
N THR A 9 -0.93 0.86 2.12
CA THR A 9 -0.56 0.15 0.90
C THR A 9 -0.75 1.06 -0.31
N CYS A 10 0.24 1.09 -1.20
CA CYS A 10 0.21 1.89 -2.42
C CYS A 10 0.45 0.99 -3.63
N GLU A 11 -0.27 1.24 -4.73
CA GLU A 11 -0.07 0.55 -6.00
C GLU A 11 0.65 1.46 -6.99
N VAL A 12 1.74 0.97 -7.59
CA VAL A 12 2.53 1.74 -8.57
C VAL A 12 1.73 1.88 -9.86
N GLN A 13 1.46 3.13 -10.26
CA GLN A 13 0.70 3.46 -11.46
C GLN A 13 1.62 3.84 -12.63
N GLN A 14 2.75 4.51 -12.35
CA GLN A 14 3.65 4.99 -13.40
C GLN A 14 5.10 5.08 -12.92
N LEU A 15 6.03 4.70 -13.79
CA LEU A 15 7.46 5.01 -13.66
C LEU A 15 7.71 6.45 -14.10
N LEU A 16 8.26 7.28 -13.22
CA LEU A 16 8.54 8.69 -13.51
C LEU A 16 9.98 8.94 -14.00
N GLY A 17 10.82 7.89 -14.00
CA GLY A 17 12.27 8.04 -14.17
C GLY A 17 12.93 8.55 -12.88
N ASN A 18 14.25 8.80 -12.94
CA ASN A 18 15.04 9.28 -11.80
C ASN A 18 14.83 8.46 -10.52
N ASN A 19 14.69 7.14 -10.66
CA ASN A 19 14.42 6.20 -9.57
C ASN A 19 13.17 6.55 -8.75
N ARG A 20 12.15 7.14 -9.39
CA ARG A 20 10.88 7.54 -8.77
C ARG A 20 9.70 6.88 -9.45
N VAL A 21 8.68 6.61 -8.64
CA VAL A 21 7.39 6.09 -9.07
C VAL A 21 6.26 7.00 -8.63
N ARG A 22 5.17 7.01 -9.39
CA ARG A 22 3.87 7.52 -8.96
C ARG A 22 3.03 6.33 -8.53
N ALA A 23 2.50 6.39 -7.32
CA ALA A 23 1.63 5.36 -6.77
C ALA A 23 0.29 5.94 -6.31
N VAL A 24 -0.74 5.09 -6.26
CA VAL A 24 -2.07 5.40 -5.74
C VAL A 24 -2.20 4.71 -4.38
N ALA A 25 -2.59 5.45 -3.34
CA ALA A 25 -2.80 4.90 -2.02
C ALA A 25 -4.16 4.19 -1.93
N MET A 26 -4.20 3.02 -1.30
CA MET A 26 -5.42 2.24 -1.06
C MET A 26 -6.17 2.68 0.21
N SER A 27 -5.67 3.71 0.88
CA SER A 27 -6.23 4.26 2.12
C SER A 27 -5.87 5.75 2.24
N ALA A 28 -6.44 6.42 3.23
CA ALA A 28 -6.15 7.83 3.50
C ALA A 28 -4.64 8.06 3.72
N THR A 29 -4.12 9.15 3.18
CA THR A 29 -2.70 9.51 3.22
C THR A 29 -2.36 10.48 4.36
N ASP A 30 -3.33 10.73 5.26
CA ASP A 30 -3.15 11.61 6.41
C ASP A 30 -2.01 11.12 7.31
N GLY A 31 -1.12 12.04 7.65
CA GLY A 31 0.05 11.75 8.50
C GLY A 31 1.25 11.17 7.76
N LEU A 32 1.16 10.88 6.46
CA LEU A 32 2.35 10.53 5.66
C LEU A 32 3.27 11.74 5.47
N MET A 33 4.58 11.50 5.52
CA MET A 33 5.61 12.53 5.40
C MET A 33 6.72 12.08 4.45
N ARG A 34 7.45 13.04 3.88
CA ARG A 34 8.62 12.74 3.04
C ARG A 34 9.71 12.08 3.88
N GLY A 35 10.42 11.13 3.28
CA GLY A 35 11.49 10.38 3.94
C GLY A 35 11.01 9.20 4.78
N MET A 36 9.70 8.97 4.87
CA MET A 36 9.17 7.71 5.41
C MET A 36 9.67 6.53 4.58
N GLU A 37 10.03 5.45 5.27
CA GLU A 37 10.46 4.21 4.65
C GLU A 37 9.29 3.56 3.90
N VAL A 38 9.59 2.98 2.74
CA VAL A 38 8.64 2.24 1.92
C VAL A 38 9.30 0.92 1.53
N ILE A 39 8.57 -0.18 1.68
CA ILE A 39 9.03 -1.52 1.33
C ILE A 39 8.35 -1.93 0.04
N ASP A 40 9.14 -2.32 -0.96
CA ASP A 40 8.63 -2.95 -2.18
C ASP A 40 8.27 -4.42 -1.89
N THR A 41 7.03 -4.80 -2.14
CA THR A 41 6.56 -6.18 -1.99
C THR A 41 7.08 -7.10 -3.10
N GLY A 42 7.58 -6.55 -4.21
CA GLY A 42 8.09 -7.28 -5.36
C GLY A 42 7.02 -7.96 -6.21
N ALA A 43 5.75 -7.82 -5.84
CA ALA A 43 4.61 -8.39 -6.52
C ALA A 43 3.39 -7.45 -6.43
N PRO A 44 2.43 -7.54 -7.37
CA PRO A 44 1.19 -6.78 -7.31
C PRO A 44 0.39 -7.05 -6.03
N LEU A 45 -0.58 -6.18 -5.74
CA LEU A 45 -1.52 -6.36 -4.65
C LEU A 45 -2.20 -7.73 -4.76
N SER A 46 -2.00 -8.57 -3.75
CA SER A 46 -2.49 -9.95 -3.74
C SER A 46 -3.58 -10.10 -2.70
N VAL A 47 -4.67 -10.76 -3.08
CA VAL A 47 -5.81 -11.04 -2.21
C VAL A 47 -5.97 -12.55 -2.02
N PRO A 48 -6.44 -13.02 -0.84
CA PRO A 48 -6.71 -14.43 -0.64
C PRO A 48 -7.87 -14.88 -1.53
N VAL A 49 -7.81 -16.13 -2.00
CA VAL A 49 -8.84 -16.76 -2.84
C VAL A 49 -9.15 -18.18 -2.35
N GLY A 50 -10.27 -18.75 -2.80
CA GLY A 50 -10.67 -20.13 -2.51
C GLY A 50 -11.72 -20.26 -1.40
N GLY A 51 -11.95 -21.48 -0.90
CA GLY A 51 -13.00 -21.76 0.08
C GLY A 51 -12.90 -20.93 1.38
N ALA A 52 -11.70 -20.48 1.73
CA ALA A 52 -11.44 -19.62 2.88
C ALA A 52 -12.07 -18.22 2.77
N THR A 53 -12.47 -17.75 1.59
CA THR A 53 -13.10 -16.43 1.42
C THR A 53 -14.62 -16.47 1.41
N LEU A 54 -15.23 -17.66 1.31
CA LEU A 54 -16.69 -17.79 1.25
C LEU A 54 -17.35 -17.25 2.53
N GLY A 55 -18.39 -16.45 2.36
CA GLY A 55 -19.18 -15.85 3.44
C GLY A 55 -18.49 -14.70 4.19
N ARG A 56 -17.36 -14.19 3.70
CA ARG A 56 -16.63 -13.06 4.31
C ARG A 56 -16.70 -11.82 3.43
N ILE A 57 -16.77 -10.66 4.07
CA ILE A 57 -16.42 -9.38 3.45
C ILE A 57 -14.91 -9.22 3.64
N LEU A 58 -14.20 -8.92 2.55
CA LEU A 58 -12.76 -8.71 2.53
C LEU A 58 -12.43 -7.23 2.71
#